data_AF-A0A383F2R4-F1
#
_entry.id   AF-A0A383F2R4-F1
#
_cell.length_a   1.000
_cell.length_b   1.000
_cell.length_c   1.000
_cell.angle_alpha   90.00
_cell.angle_beta   90.00
_cell.angle_gamma   90.00
#
_symmetry.space_group_name_H-M   'P 1'
#
loop_
_entity.id
_entity.type
_entity.pdbx_description
1 polymer ?
#
loop_
_entity_poly.entity_id
_entity_poly.type
_entity_poly.pdbx_seq_one_letter_code
_entity_poly.pdbx_strand_id
1 'polypeptide(L)'
;LFHSLRVIPPIIEICDDINKICPDAYVFNFSNPMQRICHAVSVKFPEMKFIGLCHAIAEMERDLPELLKTDFSNIEYRAGGLNHISILVDVKYKDSQKDAYPLIREKALEYYKNYIIDFEKMNEQSTSPGAERGIFLKLFETYGYLPILTDSHLGEYLPWAHSIADHYAILEFYKNYKKNCMTVYRSKEMHGYYFDQKRHSKERLVDLMEAVIENKNIEEAAVNILNK
;
A
#
# COMPACT_ATOMS: atom_id res chain seq x y z
N LEU A 1 -17.76 -4.07 -5.48
CA LEU A 1 -18.73 -3.47 -6.43
C LEU A 1 -19.52 -2.32 -5.83
N PHE A 2 -20.35 -2.55 -4.79
CA PHE A 2 -21.16 -1.47 -4.18
C PHE A 2 -20.34 -0.27 -3.68
N HIS A 3 -19.12 -0.51 -3.17
CA HIS A 3 -18.19 0.56 -2.83
C HIS A 3 -17.90 1.49 -4.03
N SER A 4 -17.56 0.91 -5.18
CA SER A 4 -17.31 1.64 -6.43
C SER A 4 -18.53 2.47 -6.86
N LEU A 5 -19.73 1.87 -6.84
CA LEU A 5 -20.96 2.54 -7.26
C LEU A 5 -21.30 3.77 -6.40
N ARG A 6 -20.87 3.79 -5.14
CA ARG A 6 -21.08 4.94 -4.25
C ARG A 6 -20.00 6.01 -4.38
N VAL A 7 -18.76 5.61 -4.66
CA VAL A 7 -17.60 6.51 -4.59
C VAL A 7 -17.24 7.12 -5.95
N ILE A 8 -17.44 6.39 -7.05
CA ILE A 8 -17.09 6.90 -8.38
C ILE A 8 -17.90 8.14 -8.76
N PRO A 9 -19.24 8.19 -8.59
CA PRO A 9 -20.03 9.37 -9.00
C PRO A 9 -19.53 10.70 -8.42
N PRO A 10 -19.34 10.88 -7.09
CA PRO A 10 -18.86 12.16 -6.56
C PRO A 10 -17.42 12.47 -6.97
N ILE A 11 -16.55 11.47 -7.18
CA ILE A 11 -15.20 11.73 -7.72
C ILE A 11 -15.28 12.25 -9.16
N ILE A 12 -16.19 11.70 -9.97
CA ILE A 12 -16.39 12.18 -11.34
C ILE A 12 -16.93 13.61 -11.36
N GLU A 13 -17.81 13.99 -10.43
CA GLU A 13 -18.26 15.37 -10.26
C GLU A 13 -17.10 16.32 -9.93
N ILE A 14 -16.22 15.93 -9.00
CA ILE A 14 -14.99 16.69 -8.69
C ILE A 14 -14.09 16.81 -9.91
N CYS A 15 -13.89 15.72 -10.65
CA CYS A 15 -13.09 15.71 -11.88
C CYS A 15 -13.71 16.57 -12.99
N ASP A 16 -15.04 16.62 -13.12
CA ASP A 16 -15.72 17.53 -14.06
C ASP A 16 -15.38 18.99 -13.75
N ASP A 17 -15.35 19.36 -12.48
CA ASP A 17 -15.01 20.72 -12.05
C ASP A 17 -13.53 21.04 -12.28
N ILE A 18 -12.62 20.11 -11.93
CA ILE A 18 -11.18 20.26 -12.20
C ILE A 18 -10.94 20.44 -13.71
N ASN A 19 -11.59 19.63 -14.54
CA ASN A 19 -11.43 19.70 -16.00
C ASN A 19 -11.93 21.03 -16.61
N LYS A 20 -12.88 21.71 -15.95
CA LYS A 20 -13.39 23.02 -16.37
C LYS A 20 -12.57 24.19 -15.82
N ILE A 21 -12.14 24.09 -14.56
CA ILE A 21 -11.59 25.21 -13.80
C ILE A 21 -10.06 25.23 -13.87
N CYS A 22 -9.41 24.07 -13.76
CA CYS A 22 -7.96 23.93 -13.71
C CYS A 22 -7.49 22.65 -14.44
N PRO A 23 -7.70 22.54 -15.76
CA PRO A 23 -7.45 21.31 -16.53
C PRO A 23 -5.99 20.82 -16.47
N ASP A 24 -5.05 21.72 -16.20
CA ASP A 24 -3.62 21.40 -16.10
C ASP A 24 -3.18 20.86 -14.73
N ALA A 25 -4.07 20.84 -13.74
CA ALA A 25 -3.75 20.40 -12.38
C ALA A 25 -3.42 18.90 -12.31
N TYR A 26 -2.48 18.55 -11.44
CA TYR A 26 -2.27 17.18 -11.01
C TYR A 26 -3.31 16.81 -9.96
N VAL A 27 -3.92 15.64 -10.12
CA VAL A 27 -4.92 15.11 -9.18
C VAL A 27 -4.35 13.85 -8.53
N PHE A 28 -4.08 13.93 -7.23
CA PHE A 28 -3.63 12.79 -6.44
C PHE A 28 -4.82 12.19 -5.69
N ASN A 29 -5.21 10.97 -6.06
CA ASN A 29 -6.28 10.24 -5.41
C ASN A 29 -5.74 9.25 -4.39
N PHE A 30 -6.26 9.31 -3.16
CA PHE A 30 -6.06 8.30 -2.11
C PHE A 30 -7.33 7.49 -1.83
N SER A 31 -8.45 7.85 -2.47
CA SER A 31 -9.74 7.18 -2.23
C SER A 31 -9.77 5.80 -2.86
N ASN A 32 -10.40 4.87 -2.14
CA ASN A 32 -10.67 3.52 -2.63
C ASN A 32 -12.11 3.39 -3.16
N PRO A 33 -12.38 2.44 -4.07
CA PRO A 33 -11.47 1.44 -4.62
C PRO A 33 -10.61 2.00 -5.76
N MET A 34 -9.31 2.17 -5.49
CA MET A 34 -8.36 2.93 -6.32
C MET A 34 -8.41 2.55 -7.79
N GLN A 35 -8.27 1.25 -8.08
CA GLN A 35 -8.22 0.73 -9.44
C GLN A 35 -9.47 1.10 -10.26
N ARG A 36 -10.66 1.04 -9.63
CA ARG A 36 -11.93 1.34 -10.29
C ARG A 36 -12.12 2.84 -10.48
N ILE A 37 -11.66 3.64 -9.53
CA ILE A 37 -11.68 5.10 -9.61
C ILE A 37 -10.75 5.58 -10.73
N CYS A 38 -9.47 5.18 -10.69
CA CYS A 38 -8.50 5.52 -11.73
C CYS A 38 -9.00 5.13 -13.12
N HIS A 39 -9.57 3.92 -13.26
CA HIS A 39 -10.14 3.49 -14.53
C HIS A 39 -11.33 4.35 -15.00
N ALA A 40 -12.27 4.65 -14.11
CA ALA A 40 -13.43 5.48 -14.46
C ALA A 40 -13.01 6.89 -14.90
N VAL A 41 -12.06 7.50 -14.16
CA VAL A 41 -11.53 8.82 -14.49
C VAL A 41 -10.75 8.79 -15.80
N SER A 42 -9.85 7.81 -16.01
CA SER A 42 -9.06 7.73 -17.24
C SER A 42 -9.90 7.51 -18.49
N VAL A 43 -11.05 6.83 -18.37
CA VAL A 43 -11.98 6.63 -19.49
C VAL A 43 -12.74 7.93 -19.81
N LYS A 44 -13.21 8.66 -18.80
CA LYS A 44 -13.98 9.90 -19.01
C LYS A 44 -13.09 11.10 -19.37
N PHE A 45 -11.90 11.18 -18.78
CA PHE A 45 -10.95 12.29 -18.93
C PHE A 45 -9.54 11.77 -19.27
N PRO A 46 -9.31 11.30 -20.51
CA PRO A 46 -8.05 10.66 -20.89
C PRO A 46 -6.82 11.57 -20.75
N GLU A 47 -7.00 12.89 -20.85
CA GLU A 47 -5.91 13.88 -20.75
C GLU A 47 -5.67 14.37 -19.32
N MET A 48 -6.52 14.00 -18.35
CA MET A 48 -6.38 14.47 -16.97
C MET A 48 -5.16 13.83 -16.31
N LYS A 49 -4.35 14.65 -15.63
CA LYS A 49 -3.17 14.22 -14.87
C LYS A 49 -3.57 13.58 -13.53
N PHE A 50 -4.30 12.47 -13.61
CA PHE A 50 -4.87 11.76 -12.46
C PHE A 50 -3.98 10.59 -12.02
N ILE A 51 -3.50 10.62 -10.78
CA ILE A 51 -2.54 9.66 -10.23
C ILE A 51 -3.14 9.08 -8.94
N GLY A 52 -3.24 7.76 -8.87
CA GLY A 52 -3.65 7.07 -7.64
C GLY A 52 -2.47 6.71 -6.75
N LEU A 53 -2.52 7.06 -5.46
CA LEU A 53 -1.46 6.80 -4.49
C LEU A 53 -1.93 5.87 -3.36
N CYS A 54 -1.13 4.85 -3.07
CA CYS A 54 -1.35 3.89 -1.99
C CYS A 54 -0.02 3.55 -1.31
N HIS A 55 0.06 3.58 0.02
CA HIS A 55 1.30 3.35 0.76
C HIS A 55 1.75 1.89 0.88
N ALA A 56 1.01 0.94 0.30
CA ALA A 56 1.30 -0.50 0.41
C ALA A 56 2.76 -0.89 0.09
N ILE A 57 3.40 -0.19 -0.83
CA ILE A 57 4.80 -0.45 -1.20
C ILE A 57 5.78 -0.27 -0.03
N ALA A 58 5.43 0.57 0.96
CA ALA A 58 6.23 0.80 2.15
C ALA A 58 6.40 -0.46 3.02
N GLU A 59 5.56 -1.48 2.83
CA GLU A 59 5.75 -2.78 3.47
C GLU A 59 7.07 -3.44 3.07
N MET A 60 7.52 -3.25 1.82
CA MET A 60 8.80 -3.80 1.36
C MET A 60 10.00 -3.10 2.01
N GLU A 61 9.88 -1.82 2.33
CA GLU A 61 10.95 -1.08 3.03
C GLU A 61 11.16 -1.57 4.46
N ARG A 62 10.10 -2.11 5.06
CA ARG A 62 10.10 -2.68 6.39
C ARG A 62 10.57 -4.14 6.39
N ASP A 63 10.06 -4.94 5.46
CA ASP A 63 10.25 -6.40 5.50
C ASP A 63 11.57 -6.85 4.84
N LEU A 64 11.97 -6.23 3.71
CA LEU A 64 13.13 -6.69 2.94
C LEU A 64 14.46 -6.59 3.70
N PRO A 65 14.76 -5.53 4.48
CA PRO A 65 16.00 -5.46 5.25
C PRO A 65 16.19 -6.63 6.21
N GLU A 66 15.12 -7.04 6.90
CA GLU A 66 15.15 -8.17 7.84
C GLU A 66 15.31 -9.52 7.11
N LEU A 67 14.54 -9.73 6.03
CA LEU A 67 14.61 -10.95 5.22
C LEU A 67 16.00 -11.13 4.58
N LEU A 68 16.55 -10.06 4.02
CA LEU A 68 17.81 -10.06 3.26
C LEU A 68 19.05 -9.84 4.12
N LYS A 69 18.88 -9.47 5.40
CA LYS A 69 19.96 -9.16 6.35
C LYS A 69 20.92 -8.09 5.81
N THR A 70 20.36 -7.01 5.27
CA THR A 70 21.12 -5.87 4.74
C THR A 70 20.33 -4.58 4.95
N ASP A 71 21.00 -3.43 4.87
CA ASP A 71 20.33 -2.14 4.96
C ASP A 71 19.43 -1.90 3.74
N PHE A 72 18.29 -1.25 3.95
CA PHE A 72 17.37 -0.91 2.85
C PHE A 72 18.06 -0.13 1.72
N SER A 73 19.05 0.70 2.04
CA SER A 73 19.83 1.45 1.06
C SER A 73 20.56 0.56 0.05
N ASN A 74 20.91 -0.68 0.42
CA ASN A 74 21.56 -1.68 -0.44
C ASN A 74 20.55 -2.56 -1.21
N ILE A 75 19.25 -2.30 -1.09
CA ILE A 75 18.22 -3.08 -1.76
C ILE A 75 17.67 -2.28 -2.94
N GLU A 76 17.73 -2.89 -4.12
CA GLU A 76 17.01 -2.45 -5.31
C GLU A 76 15.84 -3.40 -5.52
N TYR A 77 14.64 -2.87 -5.68
CA TYR A 77 13.44 -3.70 -5.81
C TYR A 77 12.46 -3.09 -6.81
N ARG A 78 11.65 -3.95 -7.42
CA ARG A 78 10.56 -3.55 -8.31
C ARG A 78 9.31 -4.35 -7.98
N ALA A 79 8.19 -3.64 -7.92
CA ALA A 79 6.87 -4.21 -7.75
C ALA A 79 6.03 -3.96 -9.02
N GLY A 80 5.05 -4.82 -9.24
CA GLY A 80 4.06 -4.64 -10.31
C GLY A 80 2.74 -5.31 -9.96
N GLY A 81 1.65 -4.79 -10.53
CA GLY A 81 0.32 -5.33 -10.33
C GLY A 81 -0.74 -4.23 -10.29
N LEU A 82 -1.87 -4.53 -9.67
CA LEU A 82 -2.94 -3.55 -9.44
C LEU A 82 -2.87 -3.04 -8.00
N ASN A 83 -3.50 -1.90 -7.73
CA ASN A 83 -3.72 -1.47 -6.34
C ASN A 83 -4.32 -2.62 -5.53
N HIS A 84 -3.75 -2.91 -4.37
CA HIS A 84 -4.20 -3.99 -3.47
C HIS A 84 -3.92 -5.43 -3.90
N ILE A 85 -3.30 -5.64 -5.08
CA ILE A 85 -2.81 -6.95 -5.54
C ILE A 85 -1.54 -6.75 -6.37
N SER A 86 -0.52 -6.24 -5.70
CA SER A 86 0.82 -6.05 -6.24
C SER A 86 1.76 -7.14 -5.75
N ILE A 87 2.69 -7.51 -6.63
CA ILE A 87 3.66 -8.57 -6.44
C ILE A 87 5.04 -7.92 -6.56
N LEU A 88 5.95 -8.26 -5.65
CA LEU A 88 7.37 -7.99 -5.85
C LEU A 88 7.82 -8.86 -7.02
N VAL A 89 8.43 -8.27 -8.05
CA VAL A 89 8.82 -8.97 -9.29
C VAL A 89 10.32 -9.05 -9.49
N ASP A 90 11.08 -8.12 -8.90
CA ASP A 90 12.54 -8.10 -8.95
C ASP A 90 13.09 -7.55 -7.63
N VAL A 91 14.18 -8.14 -7.16
CA VAL A 91 14.88 -7.68 -5.95
C VAL A 91 16.33 -8.12 -5.97
N LYS A 92 17.23 -7.16 -5.82
CA LYS A 92 18.67 -7.35 -5.93
C LYS A 92 19.41 -6.57 -4.86
N TYR A 93 20.60 -7.05 -4.54
CA TYR A 93 21.58 -6.28 -3.77
C TYR A 93 22.25 -5.26 -4.71
N LYS A 94 22.26 -3.97 -4.35
CA LYS A 94 22.85 -2.92 -5.19
C LYS A 94 24.35 -3.10 -5.39
N ASP A 95 25.05 -3.48 -4.32
CA ASP A 95 26.51 -3.66 -4.30
C ASP A 95 27.04 -4.73 -5.27
N SER A 96 26.31 -5.83 -5.41
CA SER A 96 26.75 -7.06 -6.06
C SER A 96 25.87 -7.44 -7.25
N GLN A 97 24.73 -6.76 -7.41
CA GLN A 97 23.72 -7.02 -8.43
C GLN A 97 23.16 -8.45 -8.40
N LYS A 98 23.36 -9.16 -7.27
CA LYS A 98 22.89 -10.53 -7.09
C LYS A 98 21.38 -10.53 -6.84
N ASP A 99 20.69 -11.46 -7.50
CA ASP A 99 19.27 -11.76 -7.24
C ASP A 99 19.10 -12.21 -5.79
N ALA A 100 18.18 -11.57 -5.08
CA ALA A 100 17.88 -11.85 -3.69
C ALA A 100 16.69 -12.82 -3.51
N TYR A 101 15.96 -13.15 -4.59
CA TYR A 101 14.86 -14.11 -4.52
C TYR A 101 15.24 -15.50 -3.99
N PRO A 102 16.41 -16.08 -4.30
CA PRO A 102 16.79 -17.38 -3.72
C PRO A 102 16.71 -17.38 -2.19
N LEU A 103 17.18 -16.30 -1.54
CA LEU A 103 17.13 -16.15 -0.09
C LEU A 103 15.70 -15.91 0.42
N ILE A 104 14.92 -15.12 -0.32
CA ILE A 104 13.49 -14.89 0.00
C ILE A 104 12.72 -16.20 -0.05
N ARG A 105 12.92 -17.03 -1.08
CA ARG A 105 12.29 -18.35 -1.23
C ARG A 105 12.64 -19.30 -0.09
N GLU A 106 13.86 -19.21 0.43
CA GLU A 106 14.30 -19.99 1.58
C GLU A 106 13.62 -19.52 2.89
N LYS A 107 13.50 -18.21 3.11
CA LYS A 107 13.18 -17.66 4.44
C LYS A 107 11.77 -17.15 4.62
N ALA A 108 11.11 -16.70 3.56
CA ALA A 108 9.87 -15.94 3.67
C ALA A 108 8.76 -16.72 4.38
N LEU A 109 8.65 -18.03 4.18
CA LEU A 109 7.63 -18.84 4.84
C LEU A 109 7.78 -18.79 6.37
N GLU A 110 8.99 -19.00 6.89
CA GLU A 110 9.25 -18.98 8.33
C GLU A 110 9.15 -17.55 8.89
N TYR A 111 9.64 -16.57 8.14
CA TYR A 111 9.56 -15.16 8.52
C TYR A 111 8.10 -14.71 8.67
N TYR A 112 7.28 -14.90 7.63
CA TYR A 112 5.90 -14.40 7.61
C TYR A 112 4.95 -15.18 8.51
N LYS A 113 5.23 -16.46 8.82
CA LYS A 113 4.45 -17.21 9.83
C LYS A 113 4.61 -16.63 11.24
N ASN A 114 5.76 -16.05 11.55
CA ASN A 114 6.06 -15.47 12.86
C ASN A 114 5.96 -13.94 12.87
N TYR A 115 5.57 -13.34 11.74
CA TYR A 115 5.58 -11.89 11.57
C TYR A 115 4.49 -11.22 12.38
N ILE A 116 4.87 -10.17 13.10
CA ILE A 116 3.97 -9.38 13.95
C ILE A 116 4.02 -7.94 13.44
N ILE A 117 2.86 -7.41 13.06
CA ILE A 117 2.74 -6.00 12.72
C ILE A 117 2.40 -5.23 14.00
N ASP A 118 3.23 -4.25 14.32
CA ASP A 118 3.00 -3.30 15.41
C ASP A 118 2.53 -1.97 14.79
N PHE A 119 1.22 -1.73 14.81
CA PHE A 119 0.55 -0.61 14.12
C PHE A 119 0.74 0.74 14.86
N GLU A 120 1.99 1.04 15.20
CA GLU A 120 2.45 2.08 16.12
C GLU A 120 2.32 1.65 17.58
N LYS A 121 3.47 1.43 18.24
CA LYS A 121 3.65 1.04 19.66
C LYS A 121 2.72 1.73 20.66
N MET A 122 2.21 2.91 20.33
CA MET A 122 1.33 3.73 21.17
C MET A 122 -0.15 3.34 21.10
N ASN A 123 -0.55 2.51 20.14
CA ASN A 123 -1.92 1.99 20.01
C ASN A 123 -2.13 0.65 20.73
N GLU A 124 -1.08 0.05 21.31
CA GLU A 124 -1.10 -1.29 21.93
C GLU A 124 -1.70 -2.37 21.00
N GLN A 125 -1.54 -2.18 19.69
CA GLN A 125 -2.12 -3.04 18.66
C GLN A 125 -0.98 -3.75 17.92
N SER A 126 -0.59 -4.89 18.48
CA SER A 126 0.22 -5.87 17.78
C SER A 126 -0.69 -6.97 17.25
N THR A 127 -0.43 -7.45 16.05
CA THR A 127 -1.14 -8.61 15.52
C THR A 127 -0.71 -9.90 16.21
N SER A 128 -1.52 -10.95 16.11
CA SER A 128 -1.01 -12.30 16.35
C SER A 128 0.11 -12.63 15.34
N PRO A 129 1.10 -13.47 15.69
CA PRO A 129 2.11 -13.94 14.74
C PRO A 129 1.45 -14.56 13.50
N GLY A 130 1.85 -14.10 12.31
CA GLY A 130 1.34 -14.60 11.04
C GLY A 130 -0.09 -14.14 10.69
N ALA A 131 -0.64 -13.17 11.40
CA ALA A 131 -1.95 -12.60 11.11
C ALA A 131 -2.04 -12.07 9.68
N GLU A 132 -3.19 -12.32 9.03
CA GLU A 132 -3.45 -11.92 7.64
C GLU A 132 -2.38 -12.39 6.62
N ARG A 133 -1.82 -13.59 6.83
CA ARG A 133 -0.84 -14.20 5.91
C ARG A 133 -1.31 -15.49 5.24
N GLY A 134 -2.59 -15.87 5.34
CA GLY A 134 -3.12 -17.09 4.74
C GLY A 134 -3.09 -17.07 3.20
N ILE A 135 -3.74 -16.08 2.58
CA ILE A 135 -3.70 -15.86 1.13
C ILE A 135 -2.30 -15.48 0.68
N PHE A 136 -1.64 -14.59 1.44
CA PHE A 136 -0.27 -14.18 1.16
C PHE A 136 0.66 -15.38 0.97
N LEU A 137 0.71 -16.28 1.96
CA LEU A 137 1.58 -17.45 1.94
C LEU A 137 1.13 -18.44 0.86
N LYS A 138 -0.18 -18.60 0.64
CA LYS A 138 -0.67 -19.48 -0.42
C LYS A 138 -0.20 -19.02 -1.81
N LEU A 139 -0.26 -17.72 -2.09
CA LEU A 139 0.24 -17.16 -3.34
C LEU A 139 1.75 -17.33 -3.45
N PHE A 140 2.48 -17.04 -2.37
CA PHE A 140 3.93 -17.21 -2.34
C PHE A 140 4.36 -18.66 -2.60
N GLU A 141 3.76 -19.63 -1.94
CA GLU A 141 4.04 -21.07 -2.13
C GLU A 141 3.72 -21.53 -3.57
N THR A 142 2.71 -20.94 -4.20
CA THR A 142 2.26 -21.32 -5.55
C THR A 142 3.16 -20.74 -6.63
N TYR A 143 3.57 -19.48 -6.49
CA TYR A 143 4.24 -18.73 -7.55
C TYR A 143 5.71 -18.44 -7.28
N GLY A 144 6.17 -18.53 -6.03
CA GLY A 144 7.55 -18.22 -5.64
C GLY A 144 7.91 -16.73 -5.68
N TYR A 145 6.90 -15.86 -5.70
CA TYR A 145 7.02 -14.39 -5.68
C TYR A 145 6.20 -13.81 -4.52
N LEU A 146 6.77 -12.84 -3.81
CA LEU A 146 6.12 -12.22 -2.66
C LEU A 146 4.97 -11.31 -3.10
N PRO A 147 3.74 -11.54 -2.62
CA PRO A 147 2.74 -10.48 -2.57
C PRO A 147 3.23 -9.35 -1.67
N ILE A 148 2.75 -8.13 -1.91
CA ILE A 148 3.12 -6.98 -1.08
C ILE A 148 2.15 -6.79 0.08
N LEU A 149 0.89 -7.13 -0.13
CA LEU A 149 -0.20 -6.87 0.80
C LEU A 149 -0.79 -8.12 1.41
N THR A 150 -1.56 -7.91 2.45
CA THR A 150 -2.12 -8.93 3.34
C THR A 150 -3.47 -9.48 2.86
N ASP A 151 -3.99 -10.47 3.57
CA ASP A 151 -5.22 -11.16 3.24
C ASP A 151 -6.44 -10.24 3.07
N SER A 152 -6.56 -9.18 3.89
CA SER A 152 -7.66 -8.21 3.80
C SER A 152 -7.76 -7.51 2.45
N HIS A 153 -6.62 -7.38 1.75
CA HIS A 153 -6.50 -6.72 0.45
C HIS A 153 -6.55 -7.74 -0.69
N LEU A 154 -5.75 -8.81 -0.57
CA LEU A 154 -5.68 -9.87 -1.58
C LEU A 154 -7.04 -10.55 -1.79
N GLY A 155 -7.82 -10.71 -0.72
CA GLY A 155 -9.15 -11.31 -0.74
C GLY A 155 -10.17 -10.53 -1.56
N GLU A 156 -9.95 -9.24 -1.83
CA GLU A 156 -10.85 -8.41 -2.65
C GLU A 156 -10.89 -8.84 -4.13
N TYR A 157 -9.84 -9.53 -4.60
CA TYR A 157 -9.62 -9.84 -6.01
C TYR A 157 -9.78 -11.33 -6.35
N LEU A 158 -9.68 -12.20 -5.36
CA LEU A 158 -9.58 -13.64 -5.56
C LEU A 158 -10.86 -14.32 -5.06
N PRO A 159 -11.70 -14.89 -5.94
CA PRO A 159 -13.02 -15.41 -5.55
C PRO A 159 -12.94 -16.59 -4.56
N TRP A 160 -11.86 -17.35 -4.60
CA TRP A 160 -11.60 -18.48 -3.70
C TRP A 160 -10.92 -18.08 -2.39
N ALA A 161 -10.39 -16.85 -2.30
CA ALA A 161 -9.58 -16.43 -1.17
C ALA A 161 -10.33 -16.41 0.17
N HIS A 162 -11.65 -16.25 0.13
CA HIS A 162 -12.50 -16.39 1.33
C HIS A 162 -12.30 -17.75 2.03
N SER A 163 -11.91 -18.81 1.33
CA SER A 163 -11.71 -20.13 1.96
C SER A 163 -10.44 -20.24 2.82
N ILE A 164 -9.49 -19.32 2.67
CA ILE A 164 -8.16 -19.40 3.32
C ILE A 164 -7.73 -18.11 4.02
N ALA A 165 -8.45 -17.01 3.79
CA ALA A 165 -8.16 -15.74 4.45
C ALA A 165 -8.26 -15.90 5.96
N ASP A 166 -7.37 -15.22 6.69
CA ASP A 166 -7.48 -15.08 8.13
C ASP A 166 -8.60 -14.09 8.50
N HIS A 167 -9.85 -14.54 8.39
CA HIS A 167 -11.02 -13.70 8.71
C HIS A 167 -11.03 -13.19 10.14
N TYR A 168 -10.42 -13.94 11.07
CA TYR A 168 -10.34 -13.51 12.47
C TYR A 168 -9.47 -12.27 12.59
N ALA A 169 -8.24 -12.32 12.07
CA ALA A 169 -7.33 -11.18 12.09
C ALA A 169 -7.90 -9.98 11.34
N ILE A 170 -8.53 -10.20 10.18
CA ILE A 170 -9.17 -9.12 9.40
C ILE A 170 -10.27 -8.43 10.21
N LEU A 171 -11.13 -9.20 10.90
CA LEU A 171 -12.19 -8.64 11.73
C LEU A 171 -11.65 -7.96 12.99
N GLU A 172 -10.58 -8.48 13.58
CA GLU A 172 -9.89 -7.87 14.71
C GLU A 172 -9.29 -6.52 14.30
N PHE A 173 -8.56 -6.47 13.18
CA PHE A 173 -8.05 -5.23 12.59
C PHE A 173 -9.17 -4.22 12.36
N TYR A 174 -10.28 -4.64 11.71
CA TYR A 174 -11.41 -3.73 11.46
C TYR A 174 -12.02 -3.17 12.75
N LYS A 175 -12.23 -4.00 13.78
CA LYS A 175 -12.78 -3.54 15.07
C LYS A 175 -11.86 -2.53 15.74
N ASN A 176 -10.57 -2.80 15.74
CA ASN A 176 -9.54 -1.92 16.29
C ASN A 176 -9.48 -0.61 15.51
N TYR A 177 -9.38 -0.67 14.19
CA TYR A 177 -9.38 0.50 13.31
C TYR A 177 -10.63 1.36 13.50
N LYS A 178 -11.82 0.75 13.54
CA LYS A 178 -13.08 1.47 13.82
C LYS A 178 -13.03 2.20 15.16
N LYS A 179 -12.56 1.53 16.22
CA LYS A 179 -12.38 2.16 17.53
C LYS A 179 -11.39 3.34 17.42
N ASN A 180 -10.35 3.23 16.58
CA ASN A 180 -9.35 4.29 16.36
C ASN A 180 -9.98 5.52 15.71
N CYS A 181 -10.74 5.34 14.63
CA CYS A 181 -11.39 6.44 13.92
C CYS A 181 -12.47 7.16 14.76
N MET A 182 -13.11 6.48 15.70
CA MET A 182 -14.16 7.07 16.56
C MET A 182 -13.60 7.88 17.74
N THR A 183 -12.30 7.89 17.95
CA THR A 183 -11.66 8.56 19.09
C THR A 183 -10.47 9.40 18.63
N VAL A 184 -10.70 10.70 18.41
CA VAL A 184 -9.65 11.65 18.01
C VAL A 184 -8.63 11.88 19.13
N TYR A 185 -9.04 11.75 20.39
CA TYR A 185 -8.20 11.88 21.57
C TYR A 185 -8.41 10.68 22.50
N ARG A 186 -7.37 9.87 22.70
CA ARG A 186 -7.40 8.69 23.59
C ARG A 186 -6.58 8.87 24.85
N SER A 187 -5.40 9.44 24.69
CA SER A 187 -4.52 9.81 25.79
C SER A 187 -3.73 11.06 25.40
N LYS A 188 -3.11 11.67 26.41
CA LYS A 188 -2.22 12.81 26.20
C LYS A 188 -1.00 12.41 25.39
N GLU A 189 -0.45 11.20 25.58
CA GLU A 189 0.67 10.73 24.77
C GLU A 189 0.25 10.56 23.30
N MET A 190 -0.87 9.90 23.03
CA MET A 190 -1.38 9.68 21.66
C MET A 190 -1.66 10.99 20.93
N HIS A 191 -2.29 11.97 21.61
CA HIS A 191 -2.47 13.29 21.03
C HIS A 191 -1.13 13.99 20.79
N GLY A 192 -0.21 13.94 21.77
CA GLY A 192 1.13 14.46 21.60
C GLY A 192 1.86 13.85 20.40
N TYR A 193 1.64 12.56 20.14
CA TYR A 193 2.25 11.83 19.02
C TYR A 193 1.66 12.15 17.64
N TYR A 194 0.34 12.32 17.53
CA TYR A 194 -0.29 12.67 16.24
C TYR A 194 -0.20 14.15 15.88
N PHE A 195 -0.13 15.03 16.89
CA PHE A 195 -0.05 16.48 16.70
C PHE A 195 1.34 17.05 16.99
N ASP A 196 2.38 16.21 17.02
CA ASP A 196 3.77 16.68 17.07
C ASP A 196 4.15 17.33 15.73
N GLN A 197 4.37 18.64 15.74
CA GLN A 197 4.77 19.40 14.55
C GLN A 197 6.16 19.02 14.03
N LYS A 198 6.99 18.35 14.84
CA LYS A 198 8.31 17.84 14.42
C LYS A 198 8.21 16.48 13.73
N ARG A 199 7.06 15.83 13.78
CA ARG A 199 6.86 14.52 13.16
C ARG A 199 6.66 14.69 11.66
N HIS A 200 7.47 13.97 10.90
CA HIS A 200 7.30 13.86 9.46
C HIS A 200 6.27 12.77 9.13
N SER A 201 5.44 13.05 8.13
CA SER A 201 4.53 12.05 7.56
C SER A 201 5.34 10.91 6.94
N LYS A 202 4.80 9.69 7.01
CA LYS A 202 5.32 8.56 6.23
C LYS A 202 4.69 8.48 4.83
N GLU A 203 3.74 9.37 4.54
CA GLU A 203 3.13 9.50 3.22
C GLU A 203 3.95 10.42 2.33
N ARG A 204 4.02 10.08 1.04
CA ARG A 204 4.90 10.71 0.04
C ARG A 204 4.27 11.81 -0.80
N LEU A 205 3.02 12.19 -0.52
CA LEU A 205 2.29 13.16 -1.33
C LEU A 205 3.01 14.51 -1.44
N VAL A 206 3.48 15.05 -0.31
CA VAL A 206 4.14 16.37 -0.28
C VAL A 206 5.43 16.33 -1.09
N ASP A 207 6.26 15.31 -0.88
CA ASP A 207 7.51 15.12 -1.63
C ASP A 207 7.25 15.01 -3.14
N LEU A 208 6.19 14.29 -3.54
CA LEU A 208 5.78 14.20 -4.95
C LEU A 208 5.33 15.56 -5.50
N MET A 209 4.53 16.32 -4.76
CA MET A 209 4.09 17.66 -5.16
C MET A 209 5.28 18.61 -5.35
N GLU A 210 6.21 18.61 -4.39
CA GLU A 210 7.44 19.40 -4.50
C GLU A 210 8.29 18.96 -5.68
N ALA A 211 8.43 17.65 -5.92
CA ALA A 211 9.21 17.14 -7.03
C ALA A 211 8.62 17.52 -8.40
N VAL A 212 7.29 17.57 -8.52
CA VAL A 212 6.61 18.07 -9.72
C VAL A 212 6.85 19.57 -9.91
N ILE A 213 6.76 20.37 -8.85
CA ILE A 213 6.96 21.83 -8.93
C ILE A 213 8.41 22.19 -9.25
N GLU A 214 9.36 21.55 -8.56
CA GLU A 214 10.79 21.86 -8.66
C GLU A 214 11.50 21.06 -9.76
N ASN A 215 10.78 20.17 -10.45
CA ASN A 215 11.32 19.29 -11.49
C ASN A 215 12.53 18.47 -10.98
N LYS A 216 12.39 17.85 -9.79
CA LYS A 216 13.48 17.12 -9.11
C LYS A 216 13.91 15.82 -9.80
N ASN A 217 13.18 15.38 -10.83
CA ASN A 217 13.43 14.14 -11.57
C ASN A 217 13.57 12.91 -10.65
N ILE A 218 12.66 12.77 -9.68
CA ILE A 218 12.63 11.62 -8.77
C ILE A 218 11.82 10.46 -9.37
N GLU A 219 12.14 9.25 -8.94
CA GLU A 219 11.37 8.05 -9.24
C GLU A 219 10.48 7.70 -8.04
N GLU A 220 9.21 7.42 -8.30
CA GLU A 220 8.25 6.94 -7.30
C GLU A 220 7.96 5.47 -7.54
N ALA A 221 8.23 4.64 -6.54
CA ALA A 221 8.19 3.18 -6.67
C ALA A 221 6.77 2.62 -6.92
N ALA A 222 5.71 3.31 -6.48
CA ALA A 222 4.36 2.83 -6.68
C ALA A 222 3.34 3.96 -6.92
N VAL A 223 2.84 4.01 -8.16
CA VAL A 223 1.70 4.84 -8.59
C VAL A 223 0.68 4.00 -9.36
N ASN A 224 -0.59 4.41 -9.28
CA ASN A 224 -1.67 3.83 -10.09
C ASN A 224 -1.97 4.76 -11.26
N ILE A 225 -1.58 4.33 -12.46
CA ILE A 225 -1.73 5.05 -13.72
C ILE A 225 -2.20 4.09 -14.82
N LEU A 226 -2.63 4.64 -15.96
CA LEU A 226 -2.99 3.83 -17.12
C LEU A 226 -1.75 3.09 -17.67
N ASN A 227 -1.89 1.79 -17.90
CA ASN A 227 -0.86 1.01 -18.59
C ASN A 227 -0.87 1.40 -20.08
N LYS A 228 0.27 1.90 -20.59
CA LYS A 228 0.44 2.38 -21.96
C LYS A 228 1.11 1.34 -22.84
#